data_AF-A0A1X9YFF7-F1
#
_entry.id   AF-A0A1X9YFF7-F1
#
_cell.length_a   1.000
_cell.length_b   1.000
_cell.length_c   1.000
_cell.angle_alpha   90.00
_cell.angle_beta   90.00
_cell.angle_gamma   90.00
#
_symmetry.space_group_name_H-M   'P 1'
#
loop_
_entity.id
_entity.type
_entity.pdbx_description
1 polymer ?
#
loop_
_entity_poly.entity_id
_entity_poly.type
_entity_poly.pdbx_seq_one_letter_code
_entity_poly.pdbx_strand_id
1 'polypeptide(L)' 'MRLITAAELDTLPETVLHSKFYRVNQELVATEPATTERANALASLENINRAIIKRRIKGPGF' A
#
# COMPACT_ATOMS: atom_id res chain seq x y z
N MET A 1 -1.72 -13.52 -0.67
CA MET A 1 -0.68 -12.57 -0.17
C MET A 1 -0.91 -12.17 1.29
N ARG A 2 0.15 -11.72 1.99
CA ARG A 2 0.09 -11.17 3.36
C ARG A 2 -0.35 -9.70 3.35
N LEU A 3 -1.18 -9.32 4.32
CA LEU A 3 -1.55 -7.91 4.57
C LEU A 3 -0.33 -7.05 4.92
N ILE A 4 -0.18 -5.92 4.23
CA ILE A 4 0.79 -4.88 4.57
C ILE A 4 0.13 -3.85 5.48
N THR A 5 0.64 -3.70 6.69
CA THR A 5 0.07 -2.83 7.72
C THR A 5 0.56 -1.39 7.58
N ALA A 6 -0.21 -0.44 8.12
CA ALA A 6 0.19 0.97 8.13
C ALA A 6 1.52 1.21 8.90
N ALA A 7 1.77 0.44 9.96
CA ALA A 7 2.99 0.55 10.76
C ALA A 7 4.25 0.19 9.94
N GLU A 8 4.18 -0.87 9.13
CA GLU A 8 5.27 -1.28 8.22
C GLU A 8 5.56 -0.22 7.15
N LEU A 9 4.56 0.59 6.80
CA LEU A 9 4.66 1.60 5.76
C LEU A 9 5.14 2.95 6.30
N ASP A 10 5.06 3.23 7.60
CA ASP A 10 5.31 4.57 8.14
C ASP A 10 6.78 4.99 8.09
N THR A 11 7.71 4.03 8.02
CA THR A 11 9.16 4.27 7.96
C THR A 11 9.73 4.34 6.54
N LEU A 12 8.93 4.00 5.52
CA LEU A 12 9.42 3.87 4.15
C LEU A 12 9.44 5.21 3.40
N PRO A 13 10.31 5.45 2.42
CA PRO A 13 10.23 6.64 1.57
C PRO A 13 9.07 6.54 0.56
N GLU A 14 8.59 7.68 0.05
CA GLU A 14 7.47 7.75 -0.92
C GLU A 14 7.72 6.91 -2.18
N THR A 15 8.95 6.89 -2.69
CA THR A 15 9.34 6.08 -3.85
C THR A 15 9.10 4.58 -3.62
N VAL A 16 9.45 4.08 -2.43
CA VAL A 16 9.23 2.68 -2.06
C VAL A 16 7.73 2.37 -1.92
N LEU A 17 6.93 3.32 -1.43
CA LEU A 17 5.48 3.16 -1.37
C LEU A 17 4.87 3.01 -2.76
N HIS A 18 5.29 3.83 -3.73
CA HIS A 18 4.83 3.73 -5.11
C HIS A 18 5.20 2.37 -5.74
N SER A 19 6.43 1.90 -5.54
CA SER A 19 6.83 0.56 -6.01
C SER A 19 6.01 -0.55 -5.36
N LYS A 20 5.74 -0.46 -4.05
CA LYS A 20 4.88 -1.43 -3.34
C LYS A 20 3.44 -1.38 -3.85
N PHE A 21 2.89 -0.19 -4.07
CA PHE A 21 1.54 -0.03 -4.62
C PHE A 21 1.40 -0.74 -5.97
N TYR A 22 2.35 -0.51 -6.87
CA TYR A 22 2.35 -1.15 -8.18
C TYR A 22 2.40 -2.68 -8.07
N ARG A 23 3.29 -3.20 -7.23
CA ARG A 23 3.42 -4.65 -7.03
C ARG A 23 2.15 -5.28 -6.45
N VAL A 24 1.57 -4.68 -5.41
CA VAL A 24 0.32 -5.19 -4.81
C VAL A 24 -0.83 -5.11 -5.82
N ASN A 25 -0.86 -4.11 -6.70
CA ASN A 25 -1.87 -4.02 -7.74
C ASN A 25 -1.74 -5.16 -8.77
N GLN A 26 -0.51 -5.55 -9.14
CA GLN A 26 -0.27 -6.73 -9.98
C GLN A 26 -0.70 -8.02 -9.27
N GLU A 27 -0.36 -8.16 -7.99
CA GLU A 27 -0.79 -9.31 -7.18
C GLU A 27 -2.33 -9.39 -7.08
N LEU A 28 -3.02 -8.26 -6.89
CA LEU A 28 -4.48 -8.19 -6.84
C LEU A 28 -5.13 -8.73 -8.12
N VAL A 29 -4.58 -8.40 -9.30
CA VAL A 29 -5.09 -8.88 -10.59
C VAL A 29 -4.99 -10.42 -10.69
N ALA A 30 -4.00 -11.02 -10.05
CA ALA A 30 -3.83 -12.48 -10.00
C ALA A 30 -4.70 -13.17 -8.92
N THR A 31 -5.40 -12.44 -8.05
CA THR A 31 -6.23 -13.03 -6.99
C THR A 31 -7.67 -13.28 -7.43
N GLU A 32 -8.22 -14.40 -6.99
CA GLU A 32 -9.64 -14.72 -7.20
C GLU A 32 -10.57 -13.81 -6.35
N PRO A 33 -11.77 -13.49 -6.86
CA PRO A 33 -12.80 -12.79 -6.10
C PRO A 33 -13.14 -13.47 -4.76
N ALA A 34 -13.53 -12.68 -3.76
CA ALA A 34 -13.99 -13.14 -2.45
C ALA A 34 -13.00 -14.03 -1.65
N THR A 35 -11.71 -14.02 -1.98
CA THR A 35 -10.66 -14.69 -1.20
C THR A 35 -10.07 -13.77 -0.14
N THR A 36 -9.56 -14.36 0.95
CA THR A 36 -8.76 -13.63 1.96
C THR A 36 -7.55 -12.94 1.34
N GLU A 37 -6.98 -13.51 0.28
CA GLU A 37 -5.84 -12.93 -0.42
C GLU A 37 -6.21 -11.63 -1.14
N ARG A 38 -7.38 -11.61 -1.80
CA ARG A 38 -7.92 -10.41 -2.43
C ARG A 38 -8.25 -9.34 -1.39
N ALA A 39 -8.87 -9.73 -0.27
CA ALA A 39 -9.15 -8.82 0.84
C ALA A 39 -7.86 -8.19 1.40
N ASN A 40 -6.81 -9.01 1.60
CA ASN A 40 -5.50 -8.55 2.05
C ASN A 40 -4.83 -7.61 1.03
N ALA A 41 -4.94 -7.90 -0.27
CA ALA A 41 -4.40 -7.05 -1.32
C ALA A 41 -5.09 -5.68 -1.35
N LEU A 42 -6.42 -5.64 -1.30
CA LEU A 42 -7.19 -4.39 -1.25
C LEU A 42 -6.86 -3.56 -0.01
N ALA A 43 -6.84 -4.18 1.17
CA ALA A 43 -6.48 -3.49 2.42
C ALA A 43 -5.03 -2.98 2.39
N SER A 44 -4.11 -3.73 1.77
CA SER A 44 -2.72 -3.29 1.58
C SER A 44 -2.63 -2.08 0.65
N LEU A 45 -3.37 -2.05 -0.46
CA LEU A 45 -3.42 -0.89 -1.36
C LEU A 45 -3.95 0.35 -0.65
N GLU A 46 -5.01 0.20 0.15
CA GLU A 46 -5.56 1.30 0.93
C GLU A 46 -4.54 1.86 1.93
N ASN A 47 -3.85 0.97 2.67
CA ASN A 47 -2.81 1.37 3.62
C ASN A 47 -1.66 2.09 2.93
N ILE A 48 -1.20 1.61 1.76
CA ILE A 48 -0.14 2.25 0.97
C ILE A 48 -0.59 3.62 0.48
N ASN A 49 -1.82 3.74 -0.03
CA ASN A 49 -2.33 5.02 -0.51
C ASN A 49 -2.42 6.07 0.61
N ARG A 50 -2.92 5.68 1.79
CA ARG A 50 -2.93 6.54 2.99
C ARG A 50 -1.51 6.98 3.38
N ALA A 51 -0.54 6.08 3.30
CA ALA A 51 0.87 6.37 3.60
C ALA A 51 1.51 7.35 2.60
N ILE A 52 1.17 7.26 1.31
CA ILE A 52 1.60 8.21 0.26
C ILE A 52 1.00 9.59 0.54
N ILE A 53 -0.31 9.67 0.78
CA ILE A 53 -1.00 10.94 1.08
C ILE A 53 -0.40 11.60 2.33
N LYS A 54 -0.16 10.83 3.39
CA LYS A 54 0.47 11.31 4.63
C LYS A 54 1.85 11.97 4.37
N ARG A 55 2.63 11.48 3.42
CA ARG A 55 3.95 12.04 3.07
C ARG A 55 3.85 13.29 2.21
N ARG A 56 2.90 13.31 1.27
CA ARG A 56 2.63 14.51 0.47
C ARG A 56 2.16 15.69 1.30
N ILE A 57 1.36 15.43 2.35
CA ILE A 57 0.96 16.47 3.31
C ILE A 57 2.16 16.95 4.15
N LYS A 58 3.21 16.14 4.29
CA LYS A 58 4.39 16.41 5.14
C LYS A 58 5.58 17.10 4.44
N GLY A 59 5.47 17.62 3.21
CA GLY A 59 6.59 18.39 2.61
C GLY A 59 6.17 19.48 1.62
N PRO A 60 7.07 20.41 1.22
CA PRO A 60 8.25 20.96 1.89
C PRO A 60 7.89 22.31 2.56
N GLY A 61 7.87 22.39 3.89
CA GLY A 61 7.55 23.65 4.58
C GLY A 61 6.96 23.58 5.99
N PHE A 62 7.05 22.43 6.66
CA PHE A 62 6.92 22.37 8.11
C PHE A 62 8.30 22.18 8.75
#